data_AF-A0A3S9MHV5-F1
#
_entry.id   AF-A0A3S9MHV5-F1
#
_cell.length_a   1.000
_cell.length_b   1.000
_cell.length_c   1.000
_cell.angle_alpha   90.00
_cell.angle_beta   90.00
_cell.angle_gamma   90.00
#
_symmetry.space_group_name_H-M   'P 1'
#
loop_
_entity.id
_entity.type
_entity.pdbx_description
1 polymer ?
#
loop_
_entity_poly.entity_id
_entity_poly.type
_entity_poly.pdbx_seq_one_letter_code
_entity_poly.pdbx_strand_id
1 'polypeptide(L)'
;MRIRTLTLTAASGAALLATAQLPASASGRPQPPPLEGSVRAADLLAKVSSCAQISKGKYRTDQGAPAAVPVCGKHGAVFWKADMDIDCDGQRTDSCNEDTDPWFQPDTAFHQSDGKPLRSDTLPYVVVPAVSGTWDYKAAGIQGGGVVAVIHGDQVLYAVVGDTGPKAVIGEASYAAAEALGINPDPATGGTGPGVTYILFRNSKVSPIESHDAAVSLGERLAKEFLQSN
;
A
#
# COMPACT_ATOMS: atom_id res chain seq x y z
N MET A 1 66.35 -65.73 -37.89
CA MET A 1 65.80 -64.96 -39.03
C MET A 1 65.29 -63.63 -38.49
N ARG A 2 65.86 -62.52 -38.98
CA ARG A 2 65.47 -61.08 -38.89
C ARG A 2 64.48 -60.59 -37.81
N ILE A 3 65.02 -59.76 -36.91
CA ILE A 3 64.64 -58.38 -36.50
C ILE A 3 63.15 -57.99 -36.52
N ARG A 4 62.64 -57.44 -35.39
CA ARG A 4 62.08 -56.07 -35.33
C ARG A 4 61.79 -55.61 -33.89
N THR A 5 62.49 -54.54 -33.53
CA THR A 5 62.29 -53.65 -32.39
C THR A 5 60.99 -52.84 -32.57
N LEU A 6 60.27 -52.58 -31.47
CA LEU A 6 59.31 -51.48 -31.39
C LEU A 6 59.35 -50.89 -29.97
N THR A 7 59.81 -49.64 -29.93
CA THR A 7 59.79 -48.71 -28.81
C THR A 7 58.36 -48.21 -28.55
N LEU A 8 57.90 -48.22 -27.30
CA LEU A 8 56.75 -47.42 -26.87
C LEU A 8 57.19 -46.40 -25.82
N THR A 9 56.96 -45.14 -26.18
CA THR A 9 57.13 -43.91 -25.40
C THR A 9 56.12 -43.80 -24.27
N ALA A 10 56.58 -43.51 -23.06
CA ALA A 10 55.73 -43.13 -21.93
C ALA A 10 55.41 -41.62 -21.99
N ALA A 11 54.13 -41.25 -21.97
CA ALA A 11 53.67 -39.87 -21.84
C ALA A 11 53.02 -39.69 -20.46
N SER A 12 53.67 -38.95 -19.58
CA SER A 12 53.13 -38.51 -18.29
C SER A 12 52.25 -37.28 -18.50
N GLY A 13 50.92 -37.43 -18.40
CA GLY A 13 49.98 -36.32 -18.39
C GLY A 13 49.75 -35.79 -16.97
N ALA A 14 50.18 -34.56 -16.70
CA ALA A 14 49.82 -33.84 -15.48
C ALA A 14 48.42 -33.22 -15.64
N ALA A 15 47.47 -33.64 -14.80
CA ALA A 15 46.13 -33.07 -14.77
C ALA A 15 46.13 -31.76 -13.93
N LEU A 16 45.97 -30.63 -14.60
CA LEU A 16 45.65 -29.34 -13.99
C LEU A 16 44.15 -29.31 -13.64
N LEU A 17 43.84 -29.34 -12.34
CA LEU A 17 42.50 -29.10 -11.81
C LEU A 17 42.20 -27.60 -11.87
N ALA A 18 41.52 -27.16 -12.93
CA ALA A 18 40.92 -25.83 -12.99
C ALA A 18 39.62 -25.83 -12.17
N THR A 19 39.63 -25.15 -11.02
CA THR A 19 38.41 -24.87 -10.26
C THR A 19 37.56 -23.85 -11.00
N ALA A 20 36.57 -24.32 -11.76
CA ALA A 20 35.56 -23.47 -12.37
C ALA A 20 34.68 -22.86 -11.27
N GLN A 21 34.83 -21.56 -11.01
CA GLN A 21 33.88 -20.80 -10.20
C GLN A 21 32.61 -20.57 -11.03
N LEU A 22 31.53 -21.26 -10.67
CA LEU A 22 30.21 -21.01 -11.26
C LEU A 22 29.71 -19.63 -10.82
N PRO A 23 29.14 -18.82 -11.73
CA PRO A 23 28.48 -17.58 -11.34
C PRO A 23 27.26 -17.93 -10.47
N ALA A 24 27.16 -17.29 -9.31
CA ALA A 24 25.97 -17.38 -8.46
C ALA A 24 24.77 -16.79 -9.21
N SER A 25 23.94 -17.66 -9.79
CA SER A 25 22.63 -17.26 -10.31
C SER A 25 21.77 -16.79 -9.14
N ALA A 26 21.57 -15.48 -9.03
CA ALA A 26 20.56 -14.88 -8.16
C ALA A 26 19.19 -15.43 -8.57
N SER A 27 18.73 -16.46 -7.86
CA SER A 27 17.45 -17.11 -8.06
C SER A 27 16.36 -16.27 -7.38
N GLY A 28 16.13 -15.06 -7.87
CA GLY A 28 14.94 -14.29 -7.55
C GLY A 28 13.84 -14.68 -8.52
N ARG A 29 12.74 -15.28 -8.04
CA ARG A 29 11.52 -15.39 -8.85
C ARG A 29 11.14 -13.98 -9.31
N PRO A 30 10.76 -13.77 -10.59
CA PRO A 30 10.20 -12.49 -11.02
C PRO A 30 8.99 -12.17 -10.14
N GLN A 31 9.07 -11.09 -9.38
CA GLN A 31 7.91 -10.59 -8.64
C GLN A 31 6.97 -9.89 -9.62
N PRO A 32 5.65 -9.99 -9.42
CA PRO A 32 4.68 -9.22 -10.18
C PRO A 32 5.03 -7.72 -10.14
N PRO A 33 4.79 -6.98 -11.24
CA PRO A 33 4.92 -5.53 -11.21
C PRO A 33 3.89 -4.93 -10.22
N PRO A 34 4.18 -3.76 -9.63
CA PRO A 34 3.20 -3.02 -8.85
C PRO A 34 1.91 -2.80 -9.65
N LEU A 35 0.78 -2.75 -8.96
CA LEU A 35 -0.49 -2.34 -9.57
C LEU A 35 -0.34 -0.97 -10.23
N GLU A 36 0.28 -0.02 -9.54
CA GLU A 36 0.49 1.34 -10.02
C GLU A 36 1.94 1.79 -9.90
N GLY A 37 2.40 2.53 -10.90
CA GLY A 37 3.72 3.15 -10.90
C GLY A 37 4.87 2.15 -11.00
N SER A 38 6.04 2.55 -10.50
CA SER A 38 7.26 1.74 -10.54
C SER A 38 7.82 1.40 -9.16
N VAL A 39 7.30 2.04 -8.11
CA VAL A 39 7.72 1.78 -6.73
C VAL A 39 7.18 0.43 -6.25
N ARG A 40 8.07 -0.43 -5.75
CA ARG A 40 7.67 -1.76 -5.26
C ARG A 40 7.14 -1.69 -3.84
N ALA A 41 6.08 -2.46 -3.57
CA ALA A 41 5.52 -2.62 -2.23
C ALA A 41 6.58 -2.97 -1.18
N ALA A 42 7.47 -3.90 -1.50
CA ALA A 42 8.53 -4.34 -0.59
C ALA A 42 9.47 -3.21 -0.15
N ASP A 43 9.76 -2.24 -1.04
CA ASP A 43 10.63 -1.11 -0.71
C ASP A 43 9.94 -0.17 0.27
N LEU A 44 8.65 0.11 0.07
CA LEU A 44 7.85 0.91 1.00
C LEU A 44 7.70 0.22 2.36
N LEU A 45 7.32 -1.07 2.35
CA LEU A 45 7.16 -1.88 3.57
C LEU A 45 8.45 -1.95 4.40
N ALA A 46 9.62 -2.02 3.75
CA ALA A 46 10.89 -2.00 4.45
C ALA A 46 11.09 -0.72 5.27
N LYS A 47 10.64 0.44 4.75
CA LYS A 47 10.76 1.75 5.44
C LYS A 47 9.78 1.93 6.60
N VAL A 48 8.69 1.17 6.63
CA VAL A 48 7.62 1.26 7.64
C VAL A 48 7.51 0.01 8.53
N SER A 49 8.58 -0.79 8.59
CA SER A 49 8.66 -2.00 9.42
C SER A 49 8.69 -1.74 10.94
N SER A 50 8.95 -0.50 11.36
CA SER A 50 9.01 -0.09 12.77
C SER A 50 8.18 1.17 13.03
N CYS A 51 7.45 1.22 14.15
CA CYS A 51 6.59 2.34 14.49
C CYS A 51 7.22 3.29 15.52
N ALA A 52 7.49 4.52 15.11
CA ALA A 52 7.61 5.65 16.05
C ALA A 52 6.21 6.24 16.26
N GLN A 53 5.50 5.76 17.27
CA GLN A 53 4.10 6.14 17.50
C GLN A 53 3.96 7.64 17.74
N ILE A 54 3.06 8.30 17.01
CA ILE A 54 2.71 9.72 17.15
C ILE A 54 1.29 9.93 17.69
N SER A 55 0.42 8.92 17.62
CA SER A 55 -0.88 8.95 18.29
C SER A 55 -0.71 8.81 19.81
N LYS A 56 -1.59 9.46 20.59
CA LYS A 56 -1.63 9.35 22.06
C LYS A 56 -2.26 8.03 22.56
N GLY A 57 -2.77 7.23 21.65
CA GLY A 57 -3.38 5.93 21.90
C GLY A 57 -3.37 5.06 20.65
N LYS A 58 -4.12 3.96 20.69
CA LYS A 58 -4.28 3.03 19.57
C LYS A 58 -5.73 3.01 19.11
N TYR A 59 -5.92 2.68 17.84
CA TYR A 59 -7.21 2.47 17.20
C TYR A 59 -7.56 0.99 17.14
N ARG A 60 -8.84 0.72 16.96
CA ARG A 60 -9.37 -0.61 16.65
C ARG A 60 -9.49 -0.77 15.15
N THR A 61 -9.45 -2.00 14.68
CA THR A 61 -9.83 -2.40 13.33
C THR A 61 -11.35 -2.36 13.21
N ASP A 62 -12.05 -2.93 14.20
CA ASP A 62 -13.51 -3.02 14.21
C ASP A 62 -14.13 -2.51 15.52
N GLN A 63 -15.45 -2.27 15.50
CA GLN A 63 -16.20 -2.06 16.73
C GLN A 63 -16.12 -3.28 17.65
N GLY A 64 -15.78 -3.05 18.92
CA GLY A 64 -15.62 -4.11 19.92
C GLY A 64 -14.27 -4.84 19.88
N ALA A 65 -13.44 -4.66 18.84
CA ALA A 65 -12.09 -5.21 18.82
C ALA A 65 -11.17 -4.51 19.84
N PRO A 66 -10.07 -5.17 20.28
CA PRO A 66 -9.05 -4.51 21.07
C PRO A 66 -8.36 -3.39 20.29
N ALA A 67 -8.06 -2.27 20.96
CA ALA A 67 -7.30 -1.19 20.34
C ALA A 67 -5.82 -1.59 20.19
N ALA A 68 -5.39 -1.86 18.96
CA ALA A 68 -4.07 -2.41 18.65
C ALA A 68 -3.26 -1.59 17.63
N VAL A 69 -3.91 -0.72 16.84
CA VAL A 69 -3.28 -0.02 15.71
C VAL A 69 -2.76 1.35 16.14
N PRO A 70 -1.44 1.59 16.24
CA PRO A 70 -0.89 2.92 16.43
C PRO A 70 -0.84 3.70 15.11
N VAL A 71 -0.90 5.03 15.18
CA VAL A 71 -0.46 5.89 14.08
C VAL A 71 1.00 6.22 14.28
N CYS A 72 1.81 5.96 13.26
CA CYS A 72 3.26 6.04 13.29
C CYS A 72 3.77 7.20 12.44
N GLY A 73 4.86 7.83 12.88
CA GLY A 73 5.53 8.90 12.14
C GLY A 73 6.75 8.38 11.37
N LYS A 74 6.96 8.94 10.17
CA LYS A 74 8.21 8.88 9.40
C LYS A 74 8.54 10.26 8.83
N HIS A 75 9.73 10.44 8.29
CA HIS A 75 10.06 11.69 7.62
C HIS A 75 9.17 11.86 6.38
N GLY A 76 8.46 12.98 6.30
CA GLY A 76 7.53 13.28 5.20
C GLY A 76 6.21 12.48 5.20
N ALA A 77 5.99 11.55 6.15
CA ALA A 77 4.81 10.69 6.13
C ALA A 77 4.25 10.37 7.53
N VAL A 78 3.02 9.90 7.55
CA VAL A 78 2.45 9.11 8.65
C VAL A 78 2.02 7.76 8.08
N PHE A 79 2.01 6.72 8.91
CA PHE A 79 1.56 5.41 8.44
C PHE A 79 0.91 4.60 9.55
N TRP A 80 0.15 3.59 9.15
CA TRP A 80 -0.33 2.52 10.02
C TRP A 80 -0.49 1.23 9.22
N LYS A 81 -0.58 0.11 9.94
CA LYS A 81 -0.97 -1.18 9.40
C LYS A 81 -2.26 -1.62 10.07
N ALA A 82 -3.28 -1.90 9.28
CA ALA A 82 -4.61 -2.28 9.74
C ALA A 82 -5.19 -3.38 8.82
N ASP A 83 -6.43 -3.72 9.08
CA ASP A 83 -7.39 -4.29 8.14
C ASP A 83 -7.79 -3.28 7.06
N MET A 84 -8.76 -3.68 6.22
CA MET A 84 -9.49 -2.80 5.32
C MET A 84 -10.97 -3.18 5.34
N ASP A 85 -11.77 -2.40 6.06
CA ASP A 85 -13.22 -2.29 5.89
C ASP A 85 -13.53 -1.44 4.65
N ILE A 86 -14.67 -1.69 4.03
CA ILE A 86 -15.08 -0.97 2.82
C ILE A 86 -16.01 0.17 3.19
N ASP A 87 -15.61 1.37 2.81
CA ASP A 87 -16.41 2.58 2.96
C ASP A 87 -17.12 2.87 1.64
N CYS A 88 -18.45 2.77 1.62
CA CYS A 88 -19.27 3.06 0.44
C CYS A 88 -19.92 4.45 0.51
N ASP A 89 -19.55 5.29 1.48
CA ASP A 89 -20.10 6.62 1.66
C ASP A 89 -19.90 7.53 0.43
N GLY A 90 -20.83 8.47 0.27
CA GLY A 90 -20.82 9.48 -0.79
C GLY A 90 -21.97 9.38 -1.77
N GLN A 91 -21.68 9.51 -3.07
CA GLN A 91 -22.74 9.48 -4.08
C GLN A 91 -23.33 8.08 -4.22
N ARG A 92 -24.67 8.00 -4.26
CA ARG A 92 -25.38 6.76 -4.55
C ARG A 92 -25.02 6.21 -5.94
N THR A 93 -24.66 4.93 -6.00
CA THR A 93 -24.38 4.17 -7.23
C THR A 93 -25.04 2.80 -7.17
N ASP A 94 -24.86 1.97 -8.20
CA ASP A 94 -25.38 0.59 -8.18
C ASP A 94 -24.68 -0.28 -7.13
N SER A 95 -23.42 0.02 -6.80
CA SER A 95 -22.60 -0.74 -5.86
C SER A 95 -22.58 -0.15 -4.45
N CYS A 96 -22.74 1.18 -4.33
CA CYS A 96 -22.75 1.89 -3.06
C CYS A 96 -24.08 2.62 -2.86
N ASN A 97 -24.95 2.06 -2.03
CA ASN A 97 -26.25 2.62 -1.67
C ASN A 97 -26.78 1.93 -0.40
N GLU A 98 -27.93 2.40 0.10
CA GLU A 98 -28.57 1.89 1.31
C GLU A 98 -29.01 0.42 1.22
N ASP A 99 -29.14 -0.13 0.01
CA ASP A 99 -29.53 -1.52 -0.23
C ASP A 99 -28.31 -2.46 -0.26
N THR A 100 -27.11 -1.94 -0.53
CA THR A 100 -25.86 -2.72 -0.59
C THR A 100 -24.98 -2.54 0.65
N ASP A 101 -25.02 -1.36 1.27
CA ASP A 101 -24.24 -1.01 2.46
C ASP A 101 -25.18 -0.66 3.63
N PRO A 102 -25.23 -1.49 4.69
CA PRO A 102 -26.02 -1.23 5.89
C PRO A 102 -25.64 0.05 6.66
N TRP A 103 -24.47 0.62 6.38
CA TRP A 103 -23.92 1.79 7.07
C TRP A 103 -23.80 3.03 6.18
N PHE A 104 -24.29 2.95 4.94
CA PHE A 104 -24.18 3.99 3.93
C PHE A 104 -24.60 5.39 4.42
N GLN A 105 -23.76 6.38 4.13
CA GLN A 105 -24.09 7.80 4.22
C GLN A 105 -23.99 8.47 2.85
N PRO A 106 -24.94 9.37 2.50
CA PRO A 106 -24.98 10.02 1.20
C PRO A 106 -24.00 11.21 1.08
N ASP A 107 -22.93 11.23 1.87
CA ASP A 107 -21.97 12.32 1.94
C ASP A 107 -20.57 11.80 2.29
N THR A 108 -19.53 12.57 1.96
CA THR A 108 -18.13 12.31 2.37
C THR A 108 -17.55 13.57 2.99
N ALA A 109 -16.61 13.44 3.94
CA ALA A 109 -15.99 14.60 4.60
C ALA A 109 -15.26 15.56 3.66
N PHE A 110 -14.81 15.07 2.49
CA PHE A 110 -14.22 15.88 1.44
C PHE A 110 -14.97 15.68 0.13
N HIS A 111 -15.10 16.74 -0.67
CA HIS A 111 -15.92 16.77 -1.88
C HIS A 111 -15.10 16.96 -3.14
N GLN A 112 -15.68 16.54 -4.26
CA GLN A 112 -15.18 16.76 -5.61
C GLN A 112 -15.10 18.25 -5.94
N SER A 113 -14.41 18.57 -7.04
CA SER A 113 -14.31 19.95 -7.52
C SER A 113 -15.65 20.57 -7.90
N ASP A 114 -16.68 19.76 -8.18
CA ASP A 114 -18.06 20.19 -8.45
C ASP A 114 -18.93 20.34 -7.17
N GLY A 115 -18.34 20.11 -6.00
CA GLY A 115 -19.00 20.24 -4.69
C GLY A 115 -19.86 19.04 -4.29
N LYS A 116 -19.86 17.95 -5.06
CA LYS A 116 -20.55 16.72 -4.66
C LYS A 116 -19.65 15.84 -3.77
N PRO A 117 -20.25 14.91 -3.00
CA PRO A 117 -19.51 13.86 -2.32
C PRO A 117 -18.64 13.05 -3.30
N LEU A 118 -17.63 12.35 -2.79
CA LEU A 118 -16.83 11.45 -3.61
C LEU A 118 -17.68 10.27 -4.10
N ARG A 119 -17.18 9.59 -5.14
CA ARG A 119 -17.76 8.35 -5.65
C ARG A 119 -16.90 7.17 -5.25
N SER A 120 -17.32 6.42 -4.22
CA SER A 120 -16.56 5.28 -3.71
C SER A 120 -16.34 4.17 -4.75
N ASP A 121 -17.30 3.97 -5.67
CA ASP A 121 -17.23 2.95 -6.72
C ASP A 121 -16.18 3.20 -7.81
N THR A 122 -15.62 4.41 -7.89
CA THR A 122 -14.74 4.82 -9.00
C THR A 122 -13.48 5.55 -8.56
N LEU A 123 -13.45 6.13 -7.37
CA LEU A 123 -12.28 6.84 -6.84
C LEU A 123 -11.66 6.09 -5.66
N PRO A 124 -10.43 5.59 -5.80
CA PRO A 124 -9.65 5.10 -4.67
C PRO A 124 -9.41 6.19 -3.62
N TYR A 125 -10.00 6.02 -2.45
CA TYR A 125 -9.73 6.85 -1.29
C TYR A 125 -9.58 6.04 0.00
N VAL A 126 -8.95 6.67 0.99
CA VAL A 126 -8.75 6.16 2.35
C VAL A 126 -9.50 7.06 3.33
N VAL A 127 -10.09 6.43 4.33
CA VAL A 127 -10.78 7.09 5.43
C VAL A 127 -9.80 7.26 6.60
N VAL A 128 -9.62 8.50 7.06
CA VAL A 128 -8.81 8.78 8.25
C VAL A 128 -9.70 8.83 9.49
N PRO A 129 -9.25 8.42 10.68
CA PRO A 129 -10.07 8.57 11.87
C PRO A 129 -10.38 10.05 12.14
N ALA A 130 -11.61 10.37 12.50
CA ALA A 130 -11.98 11.72 12.88
C ALA A 130 -11.11 12.24 14.03
N VAL A 131 -10.80 13.55 14.00
CA VAL A 131 -9.96 14.22 15.00
C VAL A 131 -10.48 13.96 16.41
N SER A 132 -9.59 13.51 17.30
CA SER A 132 -9.91 13.16 18.68
C SER A 132 -8.71 13.35 19.62
N GLY A 133 -8.89 13.01 20.89
CA GLY A 133 -7.77 12.97 21.84
C GLY A 133 -6.69 11.94 21.47
N THR A 134 -7.01 10.96 20.63
CA THR A 134 -6.07 9.92 20.16
C THR A 134 -5.11 10.48 19.12
N TRP A 135 -5.63 11.19 18.12
CA TRP A 135 -4.83 11.75 17.03
C TRP A 135 -5.59 12.88 16.33
N ASP A 136 -4.82 13.84 15.81
CA ASP A 136 -5.29 14.92 14.94
C ASP A 136 -4.53 14.84 13.62
N TYR A 137 -5.20 14.35 12.58
CA TYR A 137 -4.58 14.18 11.26
C TYR A 137 -4.18 15.53 10.65
N LYS A 138 -4.91 16.61 10.94
CA LYS A 138 -4.63 17.96 10.42
C LYS A 138 -3.32 18.49 10.99
N ALA A 139 -3.13 18.33 12.30
CA ALA A 139 -1.88 18.69 12.97
C ALA A 139 -0.67 17.85 12.49
N ALA A 140 -0.91 16.67 11.91
CA ALA A 140 0.12 15.83 11.31
C ALA A 140 0.44 16.19 9.84
N GLY A 141 -0.17 17.25 9.29
CA GLY A 141 -0.01 17.66 7.90
C GLY A 141 -0.80 16.80 6.91
N ILE A 142 -1.84 16.10 7.37
CA ILE A 142 -2.77 15.35 6.52
C ILE A 142 -4.01 16.19 6.27
N GLN A 143 -4.58 16.10 5.06
CA GLN A 143 -5.75 16.87 4.64
C GLN A 143 -6.54 16.09 3.59
N GLY A 144 -7.78 16.49 3.34
CA GLY A 144 -8.58 15.99 2.23
C GLY A 144 -7.87 16.18 0.89
N GLY A 145 -7.86 15.12 0.07
CA GLY A 145 -7.10 15.06 -1.17
C GLY A 145 -5.60 14.83 -0.99
N GLY A 146 -5.09 14.69 0.24
CA GLY A 146 -3.72 14.25 0.48
C GLY A 146 -3.50 12.84 -0.07
N VAL A 147 -2.29 12.55 -0.57
CA VAL A 147 -2.00 11.26 -1.21
C VAL A 147 -1.67 10.19 -0.18
N VAL A 148 -2.18 8.99 -0.44
CA VAL A 148 -1.93 7.78 0.34
C VAL A 148 -1.40 6.69 -0.57
N ALA A 149 -0.27 6.07 -0.22
CA ALA A 149 0.09 4.77 -0.77
C ALA A 149 -0.56 3.69 0.10
N VAL A 150 -1.40 2.86 -0.52
CA VAL A 150 -2.05 1.70 0.10
C VAL A 150 -1.37 0.44 -0.43
N ILE A 151 -0.85 -0.37 0.48
CA ILE A 151 -0.08 -1.57 0.17
C ILE A 151 -0.82 -2.78 0.71
N HIS A 152 -1.11 -3.74 -0.18
CA HIS A 152 -1.64 -5.05 0.17
C HIS A 152 -0.91 -6.11 -0.66
N GLY A 153 -0.29 -7.08 0.00
CA GLY A 153 0.58 -8.04 -0.67
C GLY A 153 1.79 -7.36 -1.34
N ASP A 154 1.93 -7.56 -2.65
CA ASP A 154 2.96 -6.94 -3.50
C ASP A 154 2.44 -5.75 -4.32
N GLN A 155 1.17 -5.37 -4.14
CA GLN A 155 0.53 -4.28 -4.87
C GLN A 155 0.70 -2.94 -4.13
N VAL A 156 0.79 -1.87 -4.92
CA VAL A 156 0.75 -0.48 -4.46
C VAL A 156 -0.34 0.23 -5.23
N LEU A 157 -1.27 0.84 -4.49
CA LEU A 157 -2.33 1.70 -5.00
C LEU A 157 -2.12 3.11 -4.43
N TYR A 158 -2.21 4.14 -5.26
CA TYR A 158 -2.20 5.53 -4.84
C TYR A 158 -3.61 6.08 -4.77
N ALA A 159 -4.04 6.36 -3.55
CA ALA A 159 -5.36 6.87 -3.24
C ALA A 159 -5.29 8.30 -2.68
N VAL A 160 -6.45 8.92 -2.50
CA VAL A 160 -6.57 10.19 -1.77
C VAL A 160 -7.13 9.97 -0.36
N VAL A 161 -6.90 10.91 0.55
CA VAL A 161 -7.69 11.01 1.79
C VAL A 161 -9.06 11.55 1.40
N GLY A 162 -10.08 10.71 1.46
CA GLY A 162 -11.41 10.99 0.93
C GLY A 162 -12.49 11.25 1.98
N ASP A 163 -12.38 10.58 3.13
CA ASP A 163 -13.37 10.72 4.21
C ASP A 163 -12.74 10.71 5.61
N THR A 164 -13.57 10.92 6.63
CA THR A 164 -13.26 10.74 8.03
C THR A 164 -14.21 9.76 8.72
N GLY A 165 -13.65 8.72 9.30
CA GLY A 165 -14.39 7.66 9.98
C GLY A 165 -14.56 7.89 11.48
N PRO A 166 -15.05 6.90 12.23
CA PRO A 166 -15.23 6.98 13.67
C PRO A 166 -13.94 7.35 14.43
N LYS A 167 -14.08 8.03 15.57
CA LYS A 167 -12.94 8.53 16.37
C LYS A 167 -12.03 7.43 16.96
N ALA A 168 -12.42 6.17 16.91
CA ALA A 168 -11.78 5.06 17.62
C ALA A 168 -11.51 3.82 16.74
N VAL A 169 -11.86 3.89 15.46
CA VAL A 169 -11.66 2.84 14.44
C VAL A 169 -10.73 3.40 13.35
N ILE A 170 -9.97 2.52 12.69
CA ILE A 170 -9.06 2.84 11.59
C ILE A 170 -8.93 1.61 10.68
N GLY A 171 -8.76 1.84 9.39
CA GLY A 171 -8.61 0.75 8.42
C GLY A 171 -9.78 0.71 7.43
N GLU A 172 -10.23 1.85 6.94
CA GLU A 172 -11.36 1.94 6.02
C GLU A 172 -10.89 2.54 4.68
N ALA A 173 -11.38 2.01 3.57
CA ALA A 173 -11.09 2.51 2.22
C ALA A 173 -12.28 2.30 1.27
N SER A 174 -12.32 3.09 0.19
CA SER A 174 -13.38 3.05 -0.81
C SER A 174 -13.53 1.68 -1.48
N TYR A 175 -14.72 1.40 -2.02
CA TYR A 175 -15.03 0.27 -2.89
C TYR A 175 -13.98 0.10 -4.01
N ALA A 176 -13.67 1.18 -4.74
CA ALA A 176 -12.71 1.16 -5.85
C ALA A 176 -11.29 0.78 -5.38
N ALA A 177 -10.89 1.19 -4.17
CA ALA A 177 -9.59 0.82 -3.62
C ALA A 177 -9.50 -0.67 -3.33
N ALA A 178 -10.55 -1.25 -2.74
CA ALA A 178 -10.61 -2.68 -2.47
C ALA A 178 -10.62 -3.50 -3.76
N GLU A 179 -11.46 -3.13 -4.73
CA GLU A 179 -11.51 -3.79 -6.03
C GLU A 179 -10.15 -3.78 -6.73
N ALA A 180 -9.48 -2.63 -6.76
CA ALA A 180 -8.16 -2.47 -7.39
C ALA A 180 -7.07 -3.34 -6.71
N LEU A 181 -7.18 -3.57 -5.40
CA LEU A 181 -6.27 -4.41 -4.61
C LEU A 181 -6.69 -5.88 -4.55
N GLY A 182 -7.72 -6.29 -5.32
CA GLY A 182 -8.24 -7.65 -5.33
C GLY A 182 -8.86 -8.10 -3.99
N ILE A 183 -9.30 -7.14 -3.18
CA ILE A 183 -10.04 -7.36 -1.94
C ILE A 183 -11.54 -7.39 -2.29
N ASN A 184 -12.34 -8.20 -1.61
CA ASN A 184 -13.80 -8.22 -1.82
C ASN A 184 -14.37 -6.82 -1.50
N PRO A 185 -14.93 -6.07 -2.46
CA PRO A 185 -15.35 -4.70 -2.23
C PRO A 185 -16.79 -4.61 -1.68
N ASP A 186 -17.41 -5.73 -1.32
CA ASP A 186 -18.74 -5.74 -0.69
C ASP A 186 -18.70 -5.02 0.67
N PRO A 187 -19.49 -3.96 0.89
CA PRO A 187 -19.43 -3.18 2.13
C PRO A 187 -20.04 -3.87 3.35
N ALA A 188 -20.91 -4.86 3.15
CA ALA A 188 -21.52 -5.62 4.24
C ALA A 188 -20.66 -6.80 4.71
N THR A 189 -19.90 -7.41 3.80
CA THR A 189 -19.26 -8.72 4.01
C THR A 189 -17.84 -8.85 3.46
N GLY A 190 -17.37 -7.85 2.75
CA GLY A 190 -16.06 -7.81 2.13
C GLY A 190 -14.96 -7.32 3.06
N GLY A 191 -13.99 -6.65 2.47
CA GLY A 191 -12.79 -6.23 3.17
C GLY A 191 -11.77 -7.34 3.36
N THR A 192 -10.77 -7.06 4.19
CA THR A 192 -9.74 -8.01 4.61
C THR A 192 -9.32 -7.73 6.04
N GLY A 193 -8.96 -8.78 6.77
CA GLY A 193 -8.32 -8.62 8.07
C GLY A 193 -6.92 -7.97 7.99
N PRO A 194 -6.17 -7.93 9.11
CA PRO A 194 -4.91 -7.21 9.20
C PRO A 194 -3.90 -7.59 8.11
N GLY A 195 -3.47 -6.61 7.32
CA GLY A 195 -2.62 -6.87 6.16
C GLY A 195 -2.32 -5.65 5.30
N VAL A 196 -3.12 -4.59 5.44
CA VAL A 196 -3.01 -3.39 4.62
C VAL A 196 -2.15 -2.37 5.34
N THR A 197 -1.20 -1.79 4.61
CA THR A 197 -0.36 -0.68 5.10
C THR A 197 -0.73 0.59 4.37
N TYR A 198 -0.98 1.65 5.13
CA TYR A 198 -1.37 2.96 4.63
C TYR A 198 -0.24 3.93 4.92
N ILE A 199 0.34 4.56 3.90
CA ILE A 199 1.40 5.57 4.03
C ILE A 199 0.86 6.88 3.46
N LEU A 200 0.56 7.83 4.35
CA LEU A 200 -0.01 9.11 4.00
C LEU A 200 1.10 10.15 3.93
N PHE A 201 1.25 10.80 2.78
CA PHE A 201 2.30 11.77 2.54
C PHE A 201 1.87 13.15 3.06
N ARG A 202 2.65 13.70 3.98
CA ARG A 202 2.34 14.99 4.62
C ARG A 202 2.39 16.12 3.63
N ASN A 203 1.52 17.11 3.82
CA ASN A 203 1.43 18.34 3.06
C ASN A 203 1.28 18.13 1.54
N SER A 204 0.74 16.98 1.14
CA SER A 204 0.38 16.68 -0.24
C SER A 204 -1.08 17.03 -0.50
N LYS A 205 -1.42 17.28 -1.76
CA LYS A 205 -2.80 17.50 -2.21
C LYS A 205 -2.94 17.23 -3.71
N VAL A 206 -3.88 16.35 -4.06
CA VAL A 206 -4.35 16.12 -5.41
C VAL A 206 -5.40 17.19 -5.76
N SER A 207 -5.36 17.68 -6.99
CA SER A 207 -6.35 18.64 -7.50
C SER A 207 -6.60 18.37 -9.00
N PRO A 208 -7.84 18.09 -9.41
CA PRO A 208 -9.03 17.90 -8.55
C PRO A 208 -8.94 16.57 -7.75
N ILE A 209 -9.60 16.48 -6.59
CA ILE A 209 -9.47 15.31 -5.68
C ILE A 209 -9.94 14.02 -6.35
N GLU A 210 -10.93 14.10 -7.23
CA GLU A 210 -11.50 13.00 -8.00
C GLU A 210 -10.62 12.52 -9.16
N SER A 211 -9.43 13.10 -9.37
CA SER A 211 -8.50 12.65 -10.40
C SER A 211 -7.58 11.55 -9.86
N HIS A 212 -7.95 10.30 -10.14
CA HIS A 212 -7.11 9.14 -9.82
C HIS A 212 -5.73 9.22 -10.52
N ASP A 213 -5.69 9.59 -11.80
CA ASP A 213 -4.42 9.78 -12.53
C ASP A 213 -3.48 10.79 -11.87
N ALA A 214 -4.03 11.85 -11.27
CA ALA A 214 -3.25 12.83 -10.53
C ALA A 214 -2.78 12.28 -9.17
N ALA A 215 -3.58 11.43 -8.51
CA ALA A 215 -3.17 10.70 -7.31
C ALA A 215 -2.01 9.74 -7.61
N VAL A 216 -2.09 8.97 -8.70
CA VAL A 216 -1.00 8.09 -9.17
C VAL A 216 0.26 8.89 -9.47
N SER A 217 0.14 9.97 -10.26
CA SER A 217 1.29 10.77 -10.70
C SER A 217 2.00 11.47 -9.53
N LEU A 218 1.25 11.97 -8.56
CA LEU A 218 1.81 12.61 -7.36
C LEU A 218 2.32 11.56 -6.37
N GLY A 219 1.58 10.46 -6.17
CA GLY A 219 1.93 9.38 -5.27
C GLY A 219 3.22 8.67 -5.65
N GLU A 220 3.42 8.36 -6.93
CA GLU A 220 4.66 7.77 -7.43
C GLU A 220 5.88 8.67 -7.10
N ARG A 221 5.74 9.98 -7.26
CA ARG A 221 6.80 10.95 -6.94
C ARG A 221 7.09 10.98 -5.44
N LEU A 222 6.05 11.11 -4.62
CA LEU A 222 6.17 11.17 -3.16
C LEU A 222 6.70 9.87 -2.56
N ALA A 223 6.32 8.72 -3.13
CA ALA A 223 6.84 7.42 -2.74
C ALA A 223 8.35 7.31 -3.03
N LYS A 224 8.82 7.79 -4.19
CA LYS A 224 10.25 7.86 -4.50
C LYS A 224 11.01 8.76 -3.52
N GLU A 225 10.49 9.94 -3.22
CA GLU A 225 11.08 10.86 -2.23
C GLU A 225 11.09 10.27 -0.81
N PHE A 226 10.03 9.55 -0.44
CA PHE A 226 9.93 8.86 0.84
C PHE A 226 11.00 7.77 0.98
N LEU A 227 11.24 6.98 -0.07
CA LEU A 227 12.29 5.96 -0.09
C LEU A 227 13.71 6.54 0.00
N GLN A 228 13.92 7.74 -0.53
CA GLN A 228 15.22 8.43 -0.47
C GLN A 228 15.49 9.07 0.90
N SER A 229 14.44 9.39 1.67
CA SER A 229 14.53 10.19 2.90
C SER A 229 14.32 9.40 4.20
N ASN A 230 14.01 8.11 4.10
CA ASN A 230 13.90 7.15 5.21
C ASN A 230 14.73 5.92 4.90
#